data_AF-A0AB33XYR5-F1
#
_entry.id   AF-A0AB33XYR5-F1
#
_cell.length_a   1.000
_cell.length_b   1.000
_cell.length_c   1.000
_cell.angle_alpha   90.00
_cell.angle_beta   90.00
_cell.angle_gamma   90.00
#
_symmetry.space_group_name_H-M   'P 1'
#
loop_
_entity.id
_entity.type
_entity.pdbx_description
1 polymer ?
#
loop_
_entity_poly.entity_id
_entity_poly.type
_entity_poly.pdbx_seq_one_letter_code
_entity_poly.pdbx_strand_id
1 'polypeptide(L)'
;MSRVMNWVKVPRNKVVCWSVLITLIVPWVFPLFHISTAVRVGVLFILINMLSALWIGRTIRRHHLSWWWLFVLPVLFTLMVFLRYKWYAYFFAPIYLLLGVLAMAKD
;
A
#
# COMPACT_ATOMS: atom_id res chain seq x y z
N MET A 1 -1.68 -15.53 23.73
CA MET A 1 -1.40 -14.76 22.48
C MET A 1 -1.51 -15.66 21.23
N SER A 2 -2.69 -16.22 20.89
CA SER A 2 -2.76 -17.45 20.06
C SER A 2 -3.62 -17.45 18.78
N ARG A 3 -4.42 -16.41 18.47
CA ARG A 3 -5.26 -16.41 17.23
C ARG A 3 -4.90 -15.32 16.22
N VAL A 4 -4.63 -14.10 16.69
CA VAL A 4 -4.30 -12.95 15.84
C VAL A 4 -2.98 -13.17 15.07
N MET A 5 -1.98 -13.74 15.73
CA MET A 5 -0.65 -13.94 15.13
C MET A 5 -0.64 -15.04 14.06
N ASN A 6 -1.54 -16.03 14.17
CA ASN A 6 -1.74 -17.05 13.13
C ASN A 6 -2.53 -16.49 11.93
N TRP A 7 -3.43 -15.53 12.16
CA TRP A 7 -4.14 -14.83 11.09
C TRP A 7 -3.20 -14.00 10.20
N VAL A 8 -2.18 -13.36 10.78
CA VAL A 8 -1.17 -12.59 10.02
C VAL A 8 -0.22 -13.50 9.25
N LYS A 9 -0.13 -14.80 9.54
CA LYS A 9 0.72 -15.72 8.75
C LYS A 9 0.16 -16.01 7.36
N VAL A 10 -1.15 -15.86 7.17
CA VAL A 10 -1.81 -16.08 5.88
C VAL A 10 -1.36 -14.99 4.90
N PRO A 11 -0.80 -15.34 3.72
CA PRO A 11 -0.22 -14.37 2.79
C PRO A 11 -1.22 -13.29 2.34
N ARG A 12 -2.50 -13.64 2.21
CA ARG A 12 -3.60 -12.69 1.95
C ARG A 12 -3.72 -11.61 3.03
N ASN A 13 -3.78 -12.05 4.28
CA ASN A 13 -3.98 -11.14 5.41
C ASN A 13 -2.75 -10.26 5.63
N LYS A 14 -1.54 -10.73 5.27
CA LYS A 14 -0.34 -9.90 5.24
C LYS A 14 -0.48 -8.72 4.28
N VAL A 15 -0.95 -8.96 3.05
CA VAL A 15 -1.15 -7.89 2.06
C VAL A 15 -2.13 -6.83 2.57
N VAL A 16 -3.24 -7.27 3.19
CA VAL A 16 -4.24 -6.35 3.76
C VAL A 16 -3.68 -5.58 4.95
N CYS A 17 -3.13 -6.27 5.94
CA CYS A 17 -2.55 -5.62 7.13
C CYS A 17 -1.45 -4.63 6.73
N TRP A 18 -0.58 -5.01 5.80
CA TRP A 18 0.50 -4.16 5.32
C TRP A 18 -0.04 -2.91 4.62
N SER A 19 -1.02 -3.08 3.72
CA SER A 19 -1.65 -1.97 3.02
C SER A 19 -2.32 -1.02 4.01
N VAL A 20 -3.14 -1.53 4.94
CA VAL A 20 -3.81 -0.76 5.99
C VAL A 20 -2.80 0.00 6.85
N LEU A 21 -1.71 -0.65 7.27
CA LEU A 21 -0.70 -0.04 8.10
C LEU A 21 -0.05 1.15 7.36
N ILE A 22 0.36 0.95 6.11
CA ILE A 22 1.05 1.97 5.32
C ILE A 22 0.15 3.13 4.90
N THR A 23 -1.10 2.85 4.53
CA THR A 23 -2.00 3.88 4.02
C THR A 23 -2.77 4.59 5.12
N LEU A 24 -3.02 3.97 6.27
CA LEU A 24 -3.82 4.57 7.34
C LEU A 24 -3.05 4.89 8.60
N ILE A 25 -2.06 4.07 9.01
CA ILE A 25 -1.36 4.30 10.28
C ILE A 25 -0.17 5.23 10.06
N VAL A 26 0.71 4.90 9.12
CA VAL A 26 1.94 5.66 8.87
C VAL A 26 1.66 7.15 8.62
N PRO A 27 0.67 7.55 7.78
CA PRO A 27 0.47 8.96 7.49
C PRO A 27 -0.10 9.77 8.66
N TRP A 28 -0.63 9.12 9.69
CA TRP A 28 -1.06 9.75 10.93
C TRP A 28 0.08 9.94 11.93
N VAL A 29 1.13 9.12 11.83
CA VAL A 29 2.34 9.22 12.67
C VAL A 29 3.29 10.32 12.16
N PHE A 30 3.47 10.46 10.84
CA PHE A 30 4.34 11.49 10.24
C PHE A 30 4.04 12.96 10.64
N PRO A 31 2.77 13.37 10.87
CA PRO A 31 2.38 14.62 11.51
C PRO A 31 3.14 14.99 12.79
N LEU A 32 3.45 14.00 13.61
CA LEU A 32 4.10 14.21 14.92
C LEU A 32 5.53 14.75 14.77
N PHE A 33 6.16 14.54 13.61
CA PHE A 33 7.55 14.92 13.36
C PHE A 33 7.71 16.33 12.75
N HIS A 34 6.64 17.14 12.65
CA HIS A 34 6.67 18.48 12.03
C HIS A 34 7.22 18.53 10.58
N ILE A 35 7.29 17.39 9.89
CA ILE A 35 7.79 17.28 8.52
C ILE A 35 6.83 17.96 7.53
N SER A 36 7.33 18.66 6.51
CA SER A 36 6.48 19.31 5.50
C SER A 36 5.61 18.31 4.74
N THR A 37 4.42 18.75 4.32
CA THR A 37 3.46 17.92 3.57
C THR A 37 4.07 17.37 2.28
N ALA A 38 4.93 18.15 1.62
CA ALA A 38 5.63 17.74 0.39
C ALA A 38 6.56 16.55 0.62
N VAL A 39 7.36 16.56 1.69
CA VAL A 39 8.27 15.45 2.03
C VAL A 39 7.48 14.20 2.41
N ARG A 40 6.35 14.34 3.11
CA ARG A 40 5.46 13.21 3.42
C ARG A 40 4.93 12.55 2.16
N VAL A 41 4.49 13.34 1.17
CA VAL A 41 4.06 12.81 -0.12
C VAL A 41 5.21 12.11 -0.83
N GLY A 42 6.40 12.72 -0.91
CA GLY A 42 7.56 12.12 -1.55
C GLY A 42 7.96 10.78 -0.93
N VAL A 43 8.07 10.70 0.39
CA VAL A 43 8.52 9.48 1.08
C VAL A 43 7.41 8.42 1.12
N LEU A 44 6.20 8.79 1.51
CA LEU A 44 5.12 7.81 1.68
C LEU A 44 4.57 7.37 0.33
N PHE A 45 4.30 8.30 -0.57
CA PHE A 45 3.56 7.99 -1.79
C PHE A 45 4.51 7.43 -2.83
N ILE A 46 5.71 8.01 -2.96
CA ILE A 46 6.65 7.51 -3.97
C ILE A 46 7.38 6.30 -3.40
N LEU A 47 8.24 6.47 -2.40
CA LEU A 47 9.11 5.37 -1.95
C LEU A 47 8.32 4.20 -1.34
N ILE A 48 7.55 4.46 -0.29
CA ILE A 48 6.95 3.37 0.50
C ILE A 48 5.83 2.67 -0.28
N ASN A 49 4.92 3.42 -0.89
CA ASN A 49 3.79 2.81 -1.61
C ASN A 49 4.24 2.15 -2.94
N MET A 50 5.20 2.69 -3.70
CA MET A 50 5.69 2.00 -4.90
C MET A 50 6.41 0.69 -4.54
N LEU A 51 7.29 0.70 -3.53
CA LEU A 51 7.96 -0.51 -3.06
C LEU A 51 6.94 -1.55 -2.57
N SER A 52 5.92 -1.09 -1.85
CA SER A 52 4.83 -1.96 -1.38
C SER A 52 4.01 -2.54 -2.54
N ALA A 53 3.70 -1.75 -3.58
CA ALA A 53 3.00 -2.23 -4.77
C ALA A 53 3.79 -3.35 -5.48
N LEU A 54 5.10 -3.16 -5.65
CA LEU A 54 5.99 -4.19 -6.23
C LEU A 54 6.04 -5.45 -5.36
N TRP A 55 6.15 -5.28 -4.04
CA TRP A 55 6.19 -6.41 -3.12
C TRP A 55 4.87 -7.19 -3.13
N ILE A 56 3.72 -6.51 -3.10
CA ILE A 56 2.39 -7.12 -3.16
C ILE A 56 2.21 -7.88 -4.48
N GLY A 57 2.59 -7.31 -5.63
CA GLY A 57 2.51 -7.99 -6.93
C GLY A 57 3.30 -9.31 -6.94
N ARG A 58 4.53 -9.30 -6.40
CA ARG A 58 5.35 -10.52 -6.24
C ARG A 58 4.74 -11.52 -5.27
N THR A 59 4.21 -11.05 -4.13
CA THR A 59 3.55 -11.92 -3.13
C THR A 59 2.31 -12.60 -3.71
N ILE A 60 1.51 -11.89 -4.50
CA ILE A 60 0.32 -12.43 -5.16
C ILE A 60 0.70 -13.58 -6.09
N ARG A 61 1.72 -13.39 -6.94
CA ARG A 61 2.20 -14.46 -7.83
C ARG A 61 2.79 -15.64 -7.07
N ARG A 62 3.70 -15.40 -6.12
CA ARG A 62 4.37 -16.45 -5.33
C ARG A 62 3.41 -17.36 -4.56
N HIS A 63 2.28 -16.82 -4.14
CA HIS A 63 1.29 -17.55 -3.34
C HIS A 63 -0.01 -17.83 -4.12
N HIS A 64 -0.04 -17.62 -5.45
CA HIS A 64 -1.21 -17.81 -6.33
C HIS A 64 -2.49 -17.14 -5.80
N LEU A 65 -2.38 -15.92 -5.26
CA LEU A 65 -3.55 -15.16 -4.82
C LEU A 65 -4.33 -14.60 -6.01
N SER A 66 -5.61 -14.33 -5.76
CA SER A 66 -6.46 -13.63 -6.73
C SER A 66 -5.91 -12.25 -7.07
N TRP A 67 -5.98 -11.89 -8.35
CA TRP A 67 -5.50 -10.60 -8.85
C TRP A 67 -6.18 -9.39 -8.18
N TRP A 68 -7.42 -9.58 -7.71
CA TRP A 68 -8.19 -8.59 -6.94
C TRP A 68 -7.45 -8.00 -5.74
N TRP A 69 -6.49 -8.72 -5.14
CA TRP A 69 -5.71 -8.22 -4.01
C TRP A 69 -4.79 -7.04 -4.37
N LEU A 70 -4.50 -6.82 -5.66
CA LEU A 70 -3.77 -5.63 -6.11
C LEU A 70 -4.56 -4.34 -5.90
N PHE A 71 -5.89 -4.38 -5.86
CA PHE A 71 -6.72 -3.19 -5.68
C PHE A 71 -6.72 -2.68 -4.24
N VAL A 72 -6.31 -3.49 -3.27
CA VAL A 72 -6.39 -3.14 -1.85
C VAL A 72 -5.53 -1.91 -1.52
N LEU A 73 -4.26 -1.92 -1.91
CA LEU A 73 -3.35 -0.79 -1.70
C LEU A 73 -3.82 0.52 -2.38
N PRO A 74 -4.11 0.54 -3.70
CA PRO A 74 -4.54 1.75 -4.39
C PRO A 74 -5.91 2.26 -3.90
N VAL A 75 -6.88 1.39 -3.59
CA VAL A 75 -8.18 1.82 -3.04
C VAL A 75 -8.01 2.45 -1.66
N LEU A 76 -7.26 1.82 -0.76
CA LEU A 76 -6.98 2.37 0.56
C LEU A 76 -6.21 3.69 0.48
N PHE A 77 -5.27 3.78 -0.45
CA PHE A 77 -4.53 5.01 -0.72
C PHE A 77 -5.45 6.13 -1.23
N THR A 78 -6.34 5.84 -2.19
CA THR A 78 -7.31 6.81 -2.71
C THR A 78 -8.24 7.33 -1.61
N LEU A 79 -8.74 6.44 -0.74
CA LEU A 79 -9.54 6.83 0.43
C LEU A 79 -8.75 7.76 1.36
N MET A 80 -7.47 7.45 1.60
CA MET A 80 -6.63 8.27 2.45
C MET A 80 -6.31 9.64 1.84
N VAL A 81 -6.05 9.68 0.53
CA VAL A 81 -5.85 10.92 -0.22
C VAL A 81 -7.11 11.79 -0.15
N PHE A 82 -8.29 11.18 -0.32
CA PHE A 82 -9.57 11.88 -0.23
C PHE A 82 -9.77 12.59 1.12
N LEU A 83 -9.32 11.96 2.21
CA LEU A 83 -9.49 12.53 3.55
C LEU A 83 -8.48 13.64 3.89
N ARG A 84 -7.29 13.67 3.28
CA ARG A 84 -6.17 14.49 3.80
C ARG A 84 -5.34 15.25 2.76
N TYR A 85 -5.37 14.84 1.50
CA TYR A 85 -4.47 15.36 0.48
C TYR A 85 -5.22 15.98 -0.69
N LYS A 86 -4.45 16.68 -1.52
CA LYS A 86 -4.95 17.39 -2.69
C LYS A 86 -5.17 16.43 -3.86
N TRP A 87 -5.99 16.87 -4.81
CA TRP A 87 -6.39 16.10 -5.99
C TRP A 87 -5.23 15.53 -6.84
N TYR A 88 -4.07 16.18 -6.88
CA TYR A 88 -2.94 15.66 -7.66
C TYR A 88 -2.40 14.32 -7.13
N ALA A 89 -2.67 13.96 -5.88
CA ALA A 89 -2.21 12.69 -5.33
C ALA A 89 -2.96 11.48 -5.88
N TYR A 90 -4.14 11.65 -6.49
CA TYR A 90 -4.88 10.54 -7.09
C TYR A 90 -4.14 9.87 -8.25
N PHE A 91 -3.23 10.58 -8.92
CA PHE A 91 -2.42 10.03 -10.01
C PHE A 91 -1.55 8.85 -9.57
N PHE A 92 -1.23 8.72 -8.28
CA PHE A 92 -0.42 7.62 -7.78
C PHE A 92 -1.18 6.29 -7.68
N ALA A 93 -2.50 6.30 -7.51
CA ALA A 93 -3.31 5.10 -7.40
C ALA A 93 -3.20 4.17 -8.64
N PRO A 94 -3.39 4.65 -9.89
CA PRO A 94 -3.20 3.80 -11.07
C PRO A 94 -1.73 3.39 -11.25
N ILE A 95 -0.77 4.21 -10.82
CA ILE A 95 0.67 3.85 -10.88
C ILE A 95 0.94 2.63 -10.00
N TYR A 96 0.38 2.57 -8.78
CA TYR A 96 0.55 1.40 -7.92
C TYR A 96 -0.09 0.14 -8.51
N LEU A 97 -1.26 0.26 -9.16
CA LEU A 97 -1.86 -0.85 -9.89
C LEU A 97 -0.92 -1.34 -10.99
N LEU A 98 -0.44 -0.44 -11.85
CA LEU A 98 0.46 -0.80 -12.95
C LEU A 98 1.75 -1.45 -12.45
N LEU A 99 2.35 -0.92 -11.38
CA LEU A 99 3.53 -1.52 -10.77
C LEU A 99 3.24 -2.89 -10.17
N GLY A 100 2.11 -3.06 -9.50
CA GLY A 100 1.70 -4.34 -8.94
C GLY A 100 1.41 -5.38 -10.02
N VAL A 101 0.77 -4.98 -11.11
CA VAL A 101 0.53 -5.83 -12.30
C VAL A 101 1.85 -6.19 -12.95
N LEU A 102 2.75 -5.23 -13.15
CA LEU A 102 4.06 -5.48 -13.75
C LEU A 102 4.91 -6.40 -12.88
N ALA A 103 4.89 -6.23 -11.56
CA ALA A 103 5.57 -7.13 -10.61
C ALA A 103 4.92 -8.52 -10.52
N MET A 104 3.64 -8.64 -10.87
CA MET A 104 2.97 -9.91 -11.04
C MET A 104 3.34 -10.55 -12.38
N ALA A 105 3.38 -9.78 -13.48
CA ALA A 105 3.61 -10.31 -14.84
C ALA A 105 5.09 -10.60 -15.14
N LYS A 106 6.01 -9.78 -14.60
CA LYS A 106 7.45 -9.93 -14.80
C LYS A 106 8.03 -10.91 -13.78
N ASP A 107 8.39 -12.08 -14.28
CA ASP A 107 9.16 -13.22 -13.74
C ASP A 107 8.60 -14.50 -14.38
#